data_AF-A0A3C1VCS4-F1
#
_entry.id   AF-A0A3C1VCS4-F1
#
_cell.length_a   1.000
_cell.length_b   1.000
_cell.length_c   1.000
_cell.angle_alpha   90.00
_cell.angle_beta   90.00
_cell.angle_gamma   90.00
#
_symmetry.space_group_name_H-M   'P 1'
#
loop_
_entity.id
_entity.type
_entity.pdbx_description
1 polymer ?
#
loop_
_entity_poly.entity_id
_entity_poly.type
_entity_poly.pdbx_seq_one_letter_code
_entity_poly.pdbx_strand_id
1 'polypeptide(L)' 'MIADQPTEDQSWQDFREQCRRQMARPLAQRIKYGFCQMHKPVLDDAEWRVFDTMAEYRAWCAASLPEYLGFKPAAK' A
#
# COMPACT_ATOMS: atom_id res chain seq x y z
N MET A 1 -5.31 17.45 -26.17
CA MET A 1 -4.25 17.49 -25.16
C MET A 1 -3.43 16.22 -25.33
N ILE A 2 -2.23 16.32 -25.88
CA ILE A 2 -1.34 15.16 -26.05
C ILE A 2 -0.77 14.91 -24.65
N ALA A 3 -1.10 13.76 -24.05
CA ALA A 3 -0.50 13.35 -22.79
C ALA A 3 1.02 13.27 -23.00
N ASP A 4 1.75 14.11 -22.27
CA ASP A 4 3.21 14.03 -22.14
C ASP A 4 3.55 12.57 -21.82
N GLN A 5 4.15 11.87 -22.78
CA GLN A 5 4.54 10.49 -22.55
C GLN A 5 5.70 10.53 -21.56
N PRO A 6 5.63 9.79 -20.44
CA PRO A 6 6.72 9.79 -19.48
C PRO A 6 8.00 9.39 -20.22
N THR A 7 8.98 10.28 -20.22
CA THR A 7 10.29 9.99 -20.81
C THR A 7 10.91 8.87 -20.00
N GLU A 8 11.29 7.79 -20.66
CA GLU A 8 11.80 6.61 -19.98
C GLU A 8 13.25 6.82 -19.56
N ASP A 9 13.42 7.48 -18.42
CA ASP A 9 14.71 7.68 -17.79
C ASP A 9 15.28 6.38 -17.21
N GLN A 10 16.50 6.46 -16.69
CA GLN A 10 17.19 5.31 -16.11
C GLN A 10 16.40 4.66 -14.95
N SER A 11 15.66 5.46 -14.17
CA SER A 11 14.88 4.95 -13.04
C SER A 11 13.75 4.04 -13.48
N TRP A 12 13.10 4.39 -14.60
CA TRP A 12 12.08 3.57 -15.22
C TRP A 12 12.65 2.26 -15.76
N GLN A 13 13.80 2.32 -16.42
CA GLN A 13 14.48 1.13 -16.94
C GLN A 13 14.87 0.17 -15.80
N ASP A 14 15.43 0.72 -14.72
CA ASP A 14 15.81 -0.05 -13.53
C ASP A 14 14.59 -0.71 -12.88
N PHE A 15 13.47 0.01 -12.80
CA PHE A 15 12.22 -0.53 -12.29
C PHE A 15 11.69 -1.68 -13.16
N ARG A 16 11.66 -1.54 -14.49
CA ARG A 16 11.24 -2.64 -15.37
C ARG A 16 12.14 -3.86 -15.21
N GLU A 17 13.44 -3.66 -15.11
CA GLU A 17 14.40 -4.75 -14.90
C GLU A 17 14.25 -5.39 -13.51
N GLN A 18 13.90 -4.63 -12.47
CA GLN A 18 13.48 -5.20 -11.17
C GLN A 18 12.26 -6.11 -11.34
N CYS A 19 11.20 -5.63 -12.00
CA CYS A 19 9.97 -6.41 -12.23
C CYS A 19 10.27 -7.71 -12.99
N ARG A 20 11.06 -7.64 -14.07
CA ARG A 20 11.46 -8.81 -14.85
C ARG A 20 12.19 -9.85 -13.98
N ARG A 21 13.16 -9.43 -13.15
CA ARG A 21 13.89 -10.33 -12.24
C ARG A 21 12.99 -10.95 -11.17
N GLN A 22 12.03 -10.21 -10.64
CA GLN A 22 11.07 -10.74 -9.66
C GLN A 22 10.17 -11.82 -10.30
N MET A 23 9.74 -11.59 -11.55
CA MET A 23 8.96 -12.56 -12.32
C MET A 23 9.75 -13.79 -12.79
N ALA A 24 11.08 -13.77 -12.69
CA ALA A 24 11.91 -14.95 -12.94
C ALA A 24 12.10 -15.84 -11.69
N ARG A 25 11.72 -15.35 -10.49
CA ARG A 25 11.90 -16.13 -9.25
C ARG A 25 10.93 -17.32 -9.18
N PRO A 26 11.34 -18.46 -8.59
CA PRO A 26 10.41 -19.55 -8.25
C PRO A 26 9.25 -19.06 -7.37
N LEU A 27 8.07 -19.67 -7.53
CA LEU A 27 6.86 -19.30 -6.77
C LEU A 27 7.10 -19.28 -5.25
N ALA A 28 7.80 -20.30 -4.73
CA ALA A 28 8.14 -20.38 -3.31
C ALA A 28 8.93 -19.15 -2.82
N GLN A 29 9.85 -18.62 -3.63
CA GLN A 29 10.60 -17.41 -3.27
C GLN A 29 9.72 -16.16 -3.35
N ARG A 30 8.79 -16.08 -4.31
CA ARG A 30 7.84 -14.96 -4.39
C ARG A 30 6.92 -14.92 -3.18
N ILE A 31 6.44 -16.07 -2.72
CA ILE A 31 5.64 -16.14 -1.49
C ILE A 31 6.50 -15.77 -0.28
N LYS A 32 7.72 -16.32 -0.16
CA LYS A 32 8.60 -16.06 0.98
C LYS A 32 8.98 -14.58 1.12
N TYR A 33 9.22 -13.87 0.01
CA TYR A 33 9.74 -12.50 0.04
C TYR A 33 8.77 -11.43 -0.46
N GLY A 34 7.62 -11.82 -1.02
CA GLY A 34 6.61 -10.89 -1.55
C GLY A 34 5.66 -10.36 -0.50
N PHE A 35 5.54 -11.05 0.63
CA PHE A 35 4.75 -10.57 1.77
C PHE A 35 5.68 -10.01 2.84
N CYS A 36 5.38 -8.80 3.30
CA CYS A 36 6.02 -8.21 4.46
C CYS A 36 5.11 -8.43 5.67
N GLN A 37 5.58 -9.19 6.66
CA GLN A 37 4.91 -9.25 7.95
C GLN A 37 5.24 -7.97 8.72
N MET A 38 4.27 -7.07 8.76
CA MET A 38 4.38 -5.80 9.49
C MET A 38 3.24 -5.70 10.49
N HIS A 39 3.58 -5.35 11.72
CA HIS A 39 2.59 -4.93 12.70
C HIS A 39 2.01 -3.57 12.27
N LYS A 40 0.69 -3.50 12.08
CA LYS A 40 -0.05 -2.27 11.81
C LYS A 40 -0.60 -1.77 13.15
N PRO A 41 -0.01 -0.70 13.73
CA PRO A 41 -0.46 -0.16 15.00
C PRO A 41 -1.93 0.16 14.96
N VAL A 42 -2.60 -0.01 16.09
CA VAL A 42 -4.04 0.12 16.29
C VAL A 42 -4.84 -0.96 15.57
N LEU A 43 -4.61 -1.21 14.27
CA LEU A 43 -5.35 -2.22 13.51
C LEU A 43 -5.16 -3.63 14.08
N ASP A 44 -3.91 -4.04 14.31
CA ASP A 44 -3.59 -5.38 14.82
C ASP A 44 -3.74 -5.49 16.35
N ASP A 45 -4.02 -4.40 17.06
CA ASP A 45 -4.08 -4.36 18.54
C ASP A 45 -5.42 -4.81 19.11
N ALA A 46 -6.43 -5.04 18.27
CA ALA A 46 -7.72 -5.57 18.69
C ALA A 46 -8.24 -6.57 17.66
N GLU A 47 -8.99 -7.57 18.13
CA GLU A 47 -9.52 -8.64 17.28
C GLU A 47 -10.52 -8.12 16.24
N TRP A 48 -11.37 -7.17 16.62
CA TRP A 48 -12.39 -6.60 15.75
C TRP A 48 -12.82 -5.21 16.19
N ARG A 49 -13.38 -4.45 15.24
CA ARG A 49 -14.03 -3.15 15.46
C ARG A 49 -15.25 -3.06 14.55
N VAL A 50 -16.35 -2.55 15.08
CA VAL A 50 -17.60 -2.34 14.35
C VAL A 50 -18.05 -0.89 14.57
N PHE A 51 -18.60 -0.29 13.53
CA PHE A 51 -19.13 1.07 13.53
C PHE A 51 -20.55 1.02 12.97
N ASP A 52 -21.45 1.85 13.51
CA ASP A 52 -22.83 1.90 13.04
C ASP A 52 -22.92 2.65 11.71
N THR A 53 -21.99 3.58 11.46
CA THR A 53 -21.93 4.33 10.21
C THR A 53 -20.53 4.43 9.60
N MET A 54 -20.49 4.65 8.29
CA MET A 54 -19.25 4.96 7.57
C MET A 54 -18.61 6.30 7.98
N ALA A 55 -19.40 7.23 8.50
CA ALA A 55 -18.90 8.51 9.00
C ALA A 55 -18.09 8.31 10.28
N GLU A 56 -18.60 7.51 11.22
CA GLU A 56 -17.90 7.12 12.45
C GLU A 56 -16.61 6.36 12.14
N TYR A 57 -16.67 5.37 11.25
CA TYR A 57 -15.48 4.64 10.79
C TYR A 57 -14.39 5.59 10.27
N ARG A 58 -14.73 6.52 9.36
CA ARG A 58 -13.76 7.47 8.80
C ARG A 58 -13.22 8.45 9.84
N ALA A 59 -14.06 8.94 10.74
CA ALA A 59 -13.64 9.81 11.83
C ALA A 59 -12.66 9.09 12.77
N TRP A 60 -12.96 7.84 13.12
CA TRP A 60 -12.08 7.00 13.92
C TRP A 60 -10.74 6.73 13.22
N CYS A 61 -10.76 6.40 11.91
CA CYS A 61 -9.55 6.22 11.11
C CYS A 61 -8.67 7.47 11.13
N ALA A 62 -9.25 8.65 10.92
CA ALA A 62 -8.52 9.91 10.90
C ALA A 62 -7.88 10.26 12.25
N ALA A 63 -8.53 9.90 13.36
CA ALA A 63 -8.06 10.19 14.71
C ALA A 63 -7.06 9.16 15.25
N SER A 64 -7.22 7.88 14.87
CA SER A 64 -6.53 6.76 15.53
C SER A 64 -5.42 6.14 14.70
N LEU A 65 -5.50 6.18 13.37
CA LEU A 65 -4.55 5.47 12.52
C LEU A 65 -3.35 6.35 12.13
N PRO A 66 -2.13 5.78 12.13
CA PRO A 66 -0.96 6.45 11.56
C PRO A 66 -1.16 6.86 10.10
N GLU A 67 -0.61 8.02 9.74
CA GLU A 67 -0.76 8.61 8.40
C GLU A 67 -0.26 7.71 7.27
N TYR A 68 0.85 6.99 7.50
CA TYR A 68 1.46 6.12 6.49
C TYR A 68 0.56 4.94 6.09
N LEU A 69 -0.50 4.64 6.86
CA LEU A 69 -1.46 3.59 6.51
C LEU A 69 -2.49 4.06 5.45
N GLY A 70 -2.56 5.35 5.14
CA GLY A 70 -3.36 5.86 4.02
C GLY A 70 -4.88 5.90 4.24
N PHE A 71 -5.36 5.80 5.49
CA PHE A 71 -6.80 5.87 5.81
C PHE A 71 -7.32 7.30 6.05
N LYS A 72 -6.47 8.31 5.90
CA LYS A 72 -6.92 9.70 6.05
C LYS A 72 -7.93 10.05 4.93
N PRO A 73 -8.95 10.87 5.23
CA PRO A 73 -9.84 11.41 4.21
C PRO A 73 -9.02 12.11 3.11
N ALA A 74 -9.39 11.89 1.85
CA ALA A 74 -8.78 12.62 0.75
C ALA A 74 -9.00 14.13 0.94
N ALA A 75 -7.94 14.92 0.78
CA ALA A 75 -8.07 16.37 0.69
C ALA A 75 -8.94 16.70 -0.53
N LYS A 76 -9.96 17.54 -0.33
CA LYS A 76 -10.78 18.08 -1.42
C LYS A 76 -10.06 19.23 -2.11
#